data_AF-A0A8T5U8T4-F1
#
_entry.id   AF-A0A8T5U8T4-F1
#
_cell.length_a   1.000
_cell.length_b   1.000
_cell.length_c   1.000
_cell.angle_alpha   90.00
_cell.angle_beta   90.00
_cell.angle_gamma   90.00
#
_symmetry.space_group_name_H-M   'P 1'
#
loop_
_entity.id
_entity.type
_entity.pdbx_description
1 polymer ?
#
loop_
_entity_poly.entity_id
_entity_poly.type
_entity_poly.pdbx_seq_one_letter_code
_entity_poly.pdbx_strand_id
1 'polypeptide(L)'
;MERKNNDKNREETHELILFKESTATESKPFEPEPLEYVDQEDKISMIYKLVPFGGNYLYSLVITNQSSDPITKVKIRINFPGFFKLCRSTPPTLILETLESEEDESNSDKKEIEQQQVVMEFESLDKNSKKQINLYLCPLFLEEKGTIRSFVTFVNNIDFVRAIDIDAIPIQFDPFTIERKIIPSSEIKQFLEKPWIKKAIKSIGIGTDSQLDENNFFEQINKIVETNNFQLLVKDQNNKISWFYGTDLVSGKDVLIICQVLDRKIEWLAASSNPHLLISLLTKFITMFEKDMIILGQIESEEQIYTLECKYCGNILAYFPLKGKSIECHKCNYEQIVWN
;
A
#
# COMPACT_ATOMS: atom_id res chain seq x y z
N MET A 1 15.29 92.23 -1.02
CA MET A 1 14.02 92.01 -1.74
C MET A 1 13.91 90.52 -1.98
N GLU A 2 13.23 89.84 -1.06
CA GLU A 2 11.89 89.23 -1.24
C GLU A 2 12.00 87.78 -1.73
N ARG A 3 11.80 86.80 -0.82
CA ARG A 3 10.60 85.94 -0.66
C ARG A 3 10.61 84.77 -1.66
N LYS A 4 10.27 83.51 -1.36
CA LYS A 4 9.94 82.69 -0.17
C LYS A 4 9.57 81.30 -0.76
N ASN A 5 9.80 80.21 -0.01
CA ASN A 5 9.02 78.94 -0.05
C ASN A 5 9.09 78.06 -1.33
N ASN A 6 8.92 76.74 -1.30
CA ASN A 6 8.94 75.66 -0.31
C ASN A 6 8.78 74.34 -1.11
N ASP A 7 9.38 73.26 -0.60
CA ASP A 7 8.87 71.89 -0.59
C ASP A 7 8.54 71.06 -1.87
N LYS A 8 9.20 69.88 -1.88
CA LYS A 8 8.67 68.51 -2.01
C LYS A 8 8.68 67.78 -3.37
N ASN A 9 9.53 66.74 -3.38
CA ASN A 9 9.27 65.34 -3.77
C ASN A 9 8.29 65.08 -4.93
N ARG A 10 8.79 64.49 -6.02
CA ARG A 10 8.56 63.05 -6.32
C ARG A 10 9.22 62.61 -7.64
N GLU A 11 9.71 61.37 -7.59
CA GLU A 11 9.90 60.41 -8.69
C GLU A 11 11.02 60.68 -9.69
N GLU A 12 12.21 60.19 -9.33
CA GLU A 12 13.25 59.79 -10.29
C GLU A 12 12.74 58.59 -11.11
N THR A 13 12.14 58.85 -12.26
CA THR A 13 12.06 57.87 -13.34
C THR A 13 13.48 57.62 -13.86
N HIS A 14 14.01 56.41 -13.65
CA HIS A 14 15.25 55.97 -14.27
C HIS A 14 15.12 56.03 -15.79
N GLU A 15 15.93 56.87 -16.42
CA GLU A 15 16.09 56.97 -17.86
C GLU A 15 16.55 55.63 -18.45
N LEU A 16 15.82 55.15 -19.45
CA LEU A 16 16.15 53.98 -20.27
C LEU A 16 17.47 54.24 -21.02
N ILE A 17 18.50 53.45 -20.70
CA ILE A 17 19.74 53.39 -21.48
C ILE A 17 19.47 52.63 -22.77
N LEU A 18 19.35 53.36 -23.88
CA LEU A 18 19.34 52.81 -25.24
C LEU A 18 20.77 52.41 -25.63
N PHE A 19 21.03 51.10 -25.66
CA PHE A 19 22.25 50.57 -26.28
C PHE A 19 22.12 50.63 -27.80
N LYS A 20 23.10 51.23 -28.46
CA LYS A 20 23.22 51.24 -29.93
C LYS A 20 23.45 49.81 -30.43
N GLU A 21 22.67 49.41 -31.42
CA GLU A 21 22.86 48.15 -32.16
C GLU A 21 24.28 48.09 -32.72
N SER A 22 25.01 47.05 -32.32
CA SER A 22 26.26 46.67 -32.96
C SER A 22 25.91 45.94 -34.25
N THR A 23 26.59 46.33 -35.34
CA THR A 23 26.41 45.77 -36.67
C THR A 23 26.49 44.25 -36.65
N ALA A 24 25.40 43.62 -37.07
CA ALA A 24 25.24 42.18 -37.19
C ALA A 24 26.40 41.58 -37.99
N THR A 25 27.17 40.71 -37.32
CA THR A 25 27.96 39.71 -38.02
C THR A 25 26.97 38.63 -38.43
N GLU A 26 26.84 38.33 -39.72
CA GLU A 26 25.98 37.24 -40.20
C GLU A 26 26.37 35.94 -39.48
N SER A 27 25.58 35.56 -38.47
CA SER A 27 25.65 34.25 -37.87
C SER A 27 25.25 33.25 -38.95
N LYS A 28 26.13 32.27 -39.21
CA LYS A 28 25.74 31.09 -40.00
C LYS A 28 24.37 30.61 -39.53
N PRO A 29 23.43 30.31 -40.43
CA PRO A 29 22.18 29.69 -40.05
C PRO A 29 22.52 28.46 -39.21
N PHE A 30 22.01 28.43 -37.99
CA PHE A 30 22.05 27.25 -37.15
C PHE A 30 21.19 26.23 -37.88
N GLU A 31 21.81 25.34 -38.64
CA GLU A 31 21.13 24.13 -39.09
C GLU A 31 20.84 23.34 -37.82
N PRO A 32 19.57 23.20 -37.38
CA PRO A 32 19.27 22.26 -36.32
C PRO A 32 19.79 20.91 -36.78
N GLU A 33 20.65 20.28 -35.99
CA GLU A 33 21.04 18.90 -36.24
C GLU A 33 19.75 18.12 -36.52
N PRO A 34 19.68 17.35 -37.62
CA PRO A 34 18.49 16.57 -37.91
C PRO A 34 18.23 15.70 -36.67
N LEU A 35 17.07 15.94 -36.02
CA LEU A 35 16.59 15.09 -34.93
C LEU A 35 16.67 13.65 -35.45
N GLU A 36 17.64 12.89 -34.96
CA GLU A 36 17.72 11.46 -35.26
C GLU A 36 16.38 10.89 -34.85
N TYR A 37 15.64 10.37 -35.84
CA TYR A 37 14.32 9.82 -35.61
C TYR A 37 14.47 8.56 -34.76
N VAL A 38 14.01 8.62 -33.52
CA VAL A 38 13.94 7.47 -32.64
C VAL A 38 12.48 7.04 -32.57
N ASP A 39 12.17 5.95 -33.26
CA ASP A 39 10.88 5.25 -33.06
C ASP A 39 10.81 4.76 -31.60
N GLN A 40 9.78 5.21 -30.87
CA GLN A 40 9.53 4.85 -29.46
C GLN A 40 8.38 3.84 -29.31
N GLU A 41 7.68 3.45 -30.38
CA GLU A 41 6.42 2.68 -30.33
C GLU A 41 6.58 1.35 -29.57
N ASP A 42 7.68 0.64 -29.79
CA ASP A 42 7.99 -0.62 -29.11
C ASP A 42 9.05 -0.49 -28.00
N LYS A 43 9.48 0.73 -27.67
CA LYS A 43 10.57 0.97 -26.70
C LYS A 43 10.07 1.36 -25.31
N ILE A 44 8.80 1.71 -25.19
CA ILE A 44 8.15 1.97 -23.90
C ILE A 44 7.34 0.74 -23.51
N SER A 45 7.65 0.15 -22.36
CA SER A 45 6.96 -1.05 -21.88
C SER A 45 6.52 -0.93 -20.43
N MET A 46 5.46 -1.66 -20.11
CA MET A 46 4.98 -1.83 -18.76
C MET A 46 5.02 -3.31 -18.37
N ILE A 47 5.63 -3.59 -17.23
CA ILE A 47 5.64 -4.93 -16.64
C ILE A 47 5.03 -4.82 -15.26
N TYR A 48 4.07 -5.69 -14.98
CA TYR A 48 3.36 -5.70 -13.71
C TYR A 48 3.36 -7.09 -13.08
N LYS A 49 3.19 -7.13 -11.75
CA LYS A 49 2.99 -8.36 -11.00
C LYS A 49 2.18 -8.09 -9.74
N LEU A 50 1.35 -9.05 -9.37
CA LEU A 50 0.67 -9.09 -8.09
C LEU A 50 1.14 -10.33 -7.34
N VAL A 51 1.78 -10.14 -6.19
CA VAL A 51 2.35 -11.25 -5.41
C VAL A 51 1.99 -11.13 -3.93
N PRO A 52 1.78 -12.26 -3.22
CA PRO A 52 1.68 -12.24 -1.77
C PRO A 52 2.91 -11.63 -1.10
N PHE A 53 2.69 -10.77 -0.13
CA PHE A 53 3.74 -10.11 0.66
C PHE A 53 3.30 -9.98 2.13
N GLY A 54 3.79 -10.90 2.96
CA GLY A 54 3.35 -10.99 4.35
C GLY A 54 1.84 -11.28 4.43
N GLY A 55 1.10 -10.47 5.18
CA GLY A 55 -0.37 -10.54 5.28
C GLY A 55 -1.11 -9.67 4.26
N ASN A 56 -0.43 -9.19 3.21
CA ASN A 56 -0.94 -8.26 2.21
C ASN A 56 -0.56 -8.71 0.78
N TYR A 57 -1.04 -8.01 -0.25
CA TYR A 57 -0.54 -8.15 -1.61
C TYR A 57 0.39 -7.01 -1.99
N LEU A 58 1.46 -7.32 -2.71
CA LEU A 58 2.32 -6.35 -3.38
C LEU A 58 1.96 -6.33 -4.86
N TYR A 59 1.34 -5.23 -5.29
CA TYR A 59 1.23 -4.88 -6.71
C TYR A 59 2.46 -4.07 -7.10
N SER A 60 3.22 -4.55 -8.09
CA SER A 60 4.42 -3.87 -8.57
C SER A 60 4.29 -3.61 -10.05
N LEU A 61 4.45 -2.35 -10.45
CA LEU A 61 4.39 -1.88 -11.83
C LEU A 61 5.74 -1.24 -12.17
N VAL A 62 6.34 -1.65 -13.28
CA VAL A 62 7.59 -1.09 -13.81
C VAL A 62 7.31 -0.54 -15.19
N ILE A 63 7.45 0.77 -15.34
CA ILE A 63 7.51 1.41 -16.65
C ILE A 63 8.97 1.55 -17.06
N THR A 64 9.28 1.12 -18.29
CA THR A 64 10.64 1.18 -18.85
C THR A 64 10.62 1.98 -20.13
N ASN A 65 11.53 2.94 -20.24
CA ASN A 65 11.85 3.63 -21.47
C ASN A 65 13.19 3.11 -22.00
N GLN A 66 13.15 2.29 -23.05
CA GLN A 66 14.32 1.72 -23.72
C GLN A 66 14.77 2.55 -24.93
N SER A 67 14.16 3.71 -25.17
CA SER A 67 14.58 4.59 -26.25
C SER A 67 15.73 5.50 -25.83
N SER A 68 16.37 6.08 -26.83
CA SER A 68 17.41 7.10 -26.68
C SER A 68 16.87 8.49 -26.34
N ASP A 69 15.55 8.66 -26.26
CA ASP A 69 14.87 9.92 -25.95
C ASP A 69 13.99 9.79 -24.70
N PRO A 70 13.80 10.86 -23.92
CA PRO A 70 12.86 10.84 -22.79
C PRO A 70 11.41 10.75 -23.28
N ILE A 71 10.50 10.37 -22.37
CA ILE A 71 9.06 10.61 -22.49
C ILE A 71 8.64 11.62 -21.42
N THR A 72 7.61 12.40 -21.68
CA THR A 72 7.15 13.46 -20.78
C THR A 72 5.68 13.31 -20.40
N LYS A 73 5.23 14.08 -19.39
CA LYS A 73 3.85 14.12 -18.89
C LYS A 73 3.28 12.72 -18.62
N VAL A 74 4.06 11.91 -17.92
CA VAL A 74 3.68 10.52 -17.67
C VAL A 74 2.67 10.50 -16.53
N LYS A 75 1.50 9.93 -16.81
CA LYS A 75 0.41 9.72 -15.84
C LYS A 75 0.09 8.25 -15.77
N ILE A 76 0.14 7.70 -14.56
CA ILE A 76 -0.12 6.30 -14.26
C ILE A 76 -1.38 6.24 -13.39
N ARG A 77 -2.35 5.46 -13.83
CA ARG A 77 -3.59 5.16 -13.08
C ARG A 77 -3.63 3.68 -12.77
N ILE A 78 -3.89 3.33 -11.51
CA ILE A 78 -4.02 1.94 -11.06
C ILE A 78 -5.36 1.81 -10.37
N ASN A 79 -6.27 1.02 -10.94
CA ASN A 79 -7.58 0.76 -10.37
C ASN A 79 -7.54 -0.59 -9.66
N PHE A 80 -8.09 -0.66 -8.46
CA PHE A 80 -8.23 -1.91 -7.72
C PHE A 80 -9.56 -1.96 -6.95
N PRO A 81 -10.05 -3.16 -6.61
CA PRO A 81 -11.34 -3.32 -5.94
C PRO A 81 -11.39 -2.70 -4.53
N GLY A 82 -12.55 -2.21 -4.11
CA GLY A 82 -12.78 -1.57 -2.81
C GLY A 82 -12.65 -2.49 -1.61
N PHE A 83 -12.66 -3.81 -1.84
CA PHE A 83 -12.24 -4.79 -0.83
C PHE A 83 -10.75 -4.76 -0.48
N PHE A 84 -9.98 -3.91 -1.15
CA PHE A 84 -8.63 -3.55 -0.74
C PHE A 84 -8.57 -2.13 -0.20
N LYS A 85 -7.71 -1.96 0.80
CA LYS A 85 -7.20 -0.67 1.24
C LYS A 85 -5.74 -0.53 0.83
N LEU A 86 -5.35 0.63 0.31
CA LEU A 86 -3.93 0.95 0.12
C LEU A 86 -3.27 1.19 1.49
N CYS A 87 -2.43 0.27 1.94
CA CYS A 87 -1.72 0.38 3.22
C CYS A 87 -0.42 1.16 3.11
N ARG A 88 0.27 1.03 1.97
CA ARG A 88 1.56 1.66 1.72
C ARG A 88 1.81 1.75 0.24
N SER A 89 2.63 2.71 -0.15
CA SER A 89 3.16 2.84 -1.49
C SER A 89 4.66 3.17 -1.52
N THR A 90 5.27 2.90 -2.67
CA THR A 90 6.62 3.38 -3.00
C THR A 90 6.64 3.78 -4.47
N PRO A 91 6.97 5.04 -4.80
CA PRO A 91 7.18 6.18 -3.90
C PRO A 91 5.92 6.53 -3.08
N PRO A 92 6.07 7.22 -1.93
CA PRO A 92 4.95 7.56 -1.03
C PRO A 92 4.07 8.69 -1.58
N THR A 93 4.51 9.40 -2.61
CA THR A 93 3.81 10.54 -3.22
C THR A 93 2.78 10.04 -4.24
N LEU A 94 1.64 9.56 -3.73
CA LEU A 94 0.52 9.08 -4.53
C LEU A 94 -0.78 9.79 -4.12
N ILE A 95 -1.62 10.08 -5.12
CA ILE A 95 -2.97 10.59 -4.90
C ILE A 95 -3.91 9.38 -4.96
N LEU A 96 -4.68 9.17 -3.88
CA LEU A 96 -5.72 8.15 -3.82
C LEU A 96 -7.07 8.83 -4.10
N GLU A 97 -7.79 8.30 -5.07
CA GLU A 97 -9.10 8.76 -5.51
C GLU A 97 -10.08 7.59 -5.36
N THR A 98 -11.24 7.83 -4.77
CA THR A 98 -12.33 6.85 -4.75
C THR A 98 -13.17 7.05 -6.01
N LEU A 99 -13.40 5.97 -6.77
CA LEU A 99 -14.30 6.01 -7.91
C LEU A 99 -15.68 5.55 -7.44
N GLU A 100 -16.61 6.50 -7.33
CA GLU A 100 -18.02 6.19 -7.25
C GLU A 100 -18.45 5.66 -8.63
N SER A 101 -19.04 4.47 -8.68
CA SER A 101 -19.66 3.96 -9.90
C SER A 101 -20.81 4.88 -10.28
N GLU A 102 -20.80 5.41 -11.50
CA GLU A 102 -21.98 6.08 -12.07
C GLU A 102 -23.14 5.07 -12.06
N GLU A 103 -24.25 5.42 -11.41
CA GLU A 103 -25.44 4.58 -11.35
C GLU A 103 -25.97 4.33 -12.78
N ASP A 104 -25.64 3.18 -13.38
CA ASP A 104 -26.39 2.69 -14.53
C ASP A 104 -27.78 2.26 -14.02
N GLU A 105 -28.75 3.18 -14.11
CA GLU A 105 -30.18 3.04 -13.74
C GLU A 105 -30.92 1.84 -14.40
N SER A 106 -30.21 0.96 -15.12
CA SER A 106 -30.80 -0.12 -15.91
C SER A 106 -30.57 -1.55 -15.40
N ASN A 107 -29.79 -1.78 -14.32
CA ASN A 107 -29.61 -3.13 -13.75
C ASN A 107 -29.49 -3.13 -12.22
N SER A 108 -30.62 -3.05 -11.53
CA SER A 108 -30.77 -2.95 -10.07
C SER A 108 -30.39 -4.18 -9.23
N ASP A 109 -29.56 -5.11 -9.73
CA ASP A 109 -29.22 -6.36 -9.02
C ASP A 109 -27.71 -6.65 -8.88
N LYS A 110 -26.83 -5.72 -9.28
CA LYS A 110 -25.40 -5.81 -8.98
C LYS A 110 -25.00 -4.58 -8.20
N LYS A 111 -24.80 -4.72 -6.88
CA LYS A 111 -23.94 -3.78 -6.14
C LYS A 111 -22.59 -3.80 -6.85
N GLU A 112 -22.30 -2.77 -7.63
CA GLU A 112 -20.97 -2.61 -8.19
C GLU A 112 -19.99 -2.44 -7.03
N ILE A 113 -18.94 -3.25 -7.03
CA ILE A 113 -17.89 -3.18 -6.02
C ILE A 113 -17.23 -1.83 -6.20
N GLU A 114 -17.35 -0.95 -5.20
CA GLU A 114 -16.68 0.35 -5.17
C GLU A 114 -15.23 0.17 -5.61
N GLN A 115 -14.75 0.97 -6.57
CA GLN A 115 -13.36 0.88 -7.04
C GLN A 115 -12.52 1.99 -6.41
N GLN A 116 -11.29 1.66 -6.05
CA GLN A 116 -10.30 2.65 -5.66
C GLN A 116 -9.33 2.86 -6.82
N GLN A 117 -8.91 4.11 -7.01
CA GLN A 117 -7.93 4.51 -8.01
C GLN A 117 -6.75 5.20 -7.34
N VAL A 118 -5.55 4.84 -7.78
CA VAL A 118 -4.32 5.55 -7.46
C VAL A 118 -3.81 6.25 -8.71
N VAL A 119 -3.50 7.54 -8.57
CA VAL A 119 -2.94 8.36 -9.63
C VAL A 119 -1.52 8.79 -9.26
N MET A 120 -0.59 8.58 -10.19
CA MET A 120 0.77 9.11 -10.13
C MET A 120 1.07 9.92 -11.38
N GLU A 121 1.64 11.11 -11.20
CA GLU A 121 2.10 11.95 -12.29
C GLU A 121 3.58 12.30 -12.11
N PHE A 122 4.32 12.32 -13.20
CA PHE A 122 5.69 12.83 -13.21
C PHE A 122 6.04 13.46 -14.55
N GLU A 123 6.91 14.47 -14.49
CA GLU A 123 7.22 15.34 -15.62
C GLU A 123 7.93 14.59 -16.76
N SER A 124 8.91 13.75 -16.44
CA SER A 124 9.66 12.98 -17.43
C SER A 124 10.11 11.59 -16.94
N LEU A 125 10.27 10.67 -17.89
CA LEU A 125 11.06 9.45 -17.75
C LEU A 125 12.24 9.53 -18.71
N ASP A 126 13.45 9.55 -18.15
CA ASP A 126 14.67 9.70 -18.95
C ASP A 126 14.86 8.54 -19.95
N LYS A 127 15.70 8.78 -20.96
CA LYS A 127 16.15 7.75 -21.90
C LYS A 127 16.81 6.57 -21.17
N ASN A 128 16.61 5.36 -21.68
CA ASN A 128 17.18 4.12 -21.13
C ASN A 128 16.97 3.96 -19.61
N SER A 129 15.83 4.42 -19.11
CA SER A 129 15.53 4.44 -17.68
C SER A 129 14.29 3.63 -17.35
N LYS A 130 14.07 3.39 -16.07
CA LYS A 130 12.88 2.71 -15.57
C LYS A 130 12.41 3.34 -14.27
N LYS A 131 11.11 3.26 -14.03
CA LYS A 131 10.50 3.68 -12.78
C LYS A 131 9.61 2.57 -12.26
N GLN A 132 9.73 2.27 -10.98
CA GLN A 132 8.96 1.22 -10.32
C GLN A 132 8.01 1.85 -9.30
N ILE A 133 6.78 1.35 -9.32
CA ILE A 133 5.73 1.68 -8.37
C ILE A 133 5.36 0.40 -7.65
N ASN A 134 5.27 0.49 -6.32
CA ASN A 134 4.83 -0.60 -5.47
C ASN A 134 3.63 -0.14 -4.66
N LEU A 135 2.50 -0.84 -4.77
CA LEU A 135 1.33 -0.67 -3.93
C LEU A 135 1.18 -1.89 -3.03
N TYR A 136 1.02 -1.66 -1.74
CA TYR A 136 0.75 -2.69 -0.76
C TYR A 136 -0.74 -2.66 -0.44
N LEU A 137 -1.47 -3.63 -1.01
CA LEU A 137 -2.92 -3.75 -0.93
C LEU A 137 -3.28 -4.65 0.24
N CYS A 138 -3.97 -4.09 1.22
CA CYS A 138 -4.47 -4.78 2.40
C CYS A 138 -5.91 -5.23 2.15
N PRO A 139 -6.18 -6.52 2.12
CA PRO A 139 -7.55 -7.02 2.02
C PRO A 139 -8.39 -6.62 3.25
N LEU A 140 -9.60 -6.15 3.00
CA LEU A 140 -10.61 -5.83 3.99
C LEU A 140 -11.61 -6.98 4.16
N PHE A 141 -11.98 -7.67 3.08
CA PHE A 141 -12.93 -8.78 3.08
C PHE A 141 -12.56 -9.84 2.04
N LEU A 142 -13.03 -11.08 2.25
CA LEU A 142 -12.60 -12.26 1.49
C LEU A 142 -13.59 -12.75 0.44
N GLU A 143 -14.86 -12.40 0.56
CA GLU A 143 -15.95 -13.02 -0.20
C GLU A 143 -16.11 -12.44 -1.61
N GLU A 144 -15.35 -11.39 -1.93
CA GLU A 144 -15.47 -10.66 -3.18
C GLU A 144 -14.41 -11.03 -4.23
N LYS A 145 -14.78 -10.78 -5.48
CA LYS A 145 -13.91 -10.93 -6.64
C LYS A 145 -13.78 -9.59 -7.32
N GLY A 146 -12.62 -9.31 -7.89
CA GLY A 146 -12.44 -8.08 -8.64
C GLY A 146 -11.27 -8.16 -9.59
N THR A 147 -10.94 -7.02 -10.18
CA THR A 147 -9.82 -6.92 -11.11
C THR A 147 -8.96 -5.72 -10.79
N ILE A 148 -7.65 -5.89 -10.91
CA ILE A 148 -6.71 -4.76 -10.91
C ILE A 148 -6.42 -4.41 -12.36
N ARG A 149 -6.54 -3.12 -12.71
CA ARG A 149 -6.21 -2.59 -14.04
C ARG A 149 -5.22 -1.45 -13.91
N SER A 150 -4.44 -1.21 -14.94
CA SER A 150 -3.45 -0.14 -14.92
C SER A 150 -3.31 0.50 -16.28
N PHE A 151 -3.21 1.82 -16.29
CA PHE A 151 -3.17 2.62 -17.50
C PHE A 151 -2.03 3.61 -17.37
N VAL A 152 -1.26 3.77 -18.44
CA VAL A 152 -0.25 4.82 -18.53
C VAL A 152 -0.50 5.65 -19.76
N THR A 153 -0.53 6.97 -19.58
CA THR A 153 -0.51 7.94 -20.67
C THR A 153 0.77 8.76 -20.60
N PHE A 154 1.40 9.04 -21.73
CA PHE A 154 2.62 9.84 -21.81
C PHE A 154 2.70 10.58 -23.15
N VAL A 155 3.59 11.56 -23.24
CA VAL A 155 3.95 12.26 -24.47
C VAL A 155 5.34 11.79 -24.92
N ASN A 156 5.44 11.37 -26.17
CA ASN A 156 6.68 10.89 -26.76
C ASN A 156 7.53 12.04 -27.35
N ASN A 157 8.69 11.74 -27.92
CA ASN A 157 9.64 12.71 -28.50
C ASN A 157 9.10 13.50 -29.71
N ILE A 158 7.97 13.09 -30.28
CA ILE A 158 7.29 13.73 -31.42
C ILE A 158 5.97 14.40 -31.00
N ASP A 159 5.82 14.72 -29.70
CA ASP A 159 4.66 15.41 -29.11
C ASP A 159 3.31 14.69 -29.27
N PHE A 160 3.31 13.38 -29.54
CA PHE A 160 2.09 12.58 -29.54
C PHE A 160 1.79 12.03 -28.15
N VAL A 161 0.52 12.13 -27.77
CA VAL A 161 -0.02 11.40 -26.62
C VAL A 161 -0.12 9.92 -26.97
N ARG A 162 0.43 9.07 -26.12
CA ARG A 162 0.38 7.62 -26.20
C ARG A 162 -0.25 7.06 -24.93
N ALA A 163 -0.90 5.91 -25.06
CA ALA A 163 -1.49 5.19 -23.95
C ALA A 163 -1.09 3.72 -24.01
N ILE A 164 -0.76 3.14 -22.85
CA ILE A 164 -0.56 1.71 -22.67
C ILE A 164 -1.58 1.27 -21.63
N ASP A 165 -2.42 0.32 -22.02
CA ASP A 165 -3.33 -0.41 -21.14
C ASP A 165 -2.75 -1.81 -20.92
N ILE A 166 -2.95 -2.36 -19.73
CA ILE A 166 -2.49 -3.69 -19.37
C ILE A 166 -3.66 -4.56 -18.94
N ASP A 167 -3.56 -5.83 -19.30
CA ASP A 167 -4.63 -6.81 -19.08
C ASP A 167 -5.03 -6.85 -17.61
N ALA A 168 -6.35 -6.92 -17.42
CA ALA A 168 -6.94 -6.99 -16.10
C ALA A 168 -6.42 -8.22 -15.34
N ILE A 169 -5.94 -8.01 -14.11
CA ILE A 169 -5.54 -9.09 -13.21
C ILE A 169 -6.75 -9.49 -12.38
N PRO A 170 -7.34 -10.68 -12.61
CA PRO A 170 -8.39 -11.16 -11.74
C PRO A 170 -7.82 -11.45 -10.35
N ILE A 171 -8.53 -11.03 -9.31
CA ILE A 171 -8.22 -11.35 -7.93
C ILE A 171 -9.46 -11.86 -7.22
N GLN A 172 -9.27 -12.97 -6.53
CA GLN A 172 -10.23 -13.64 -5.68
C GLN A 172 -9.44 -14.26 -4.53
N PHE A 173 -9.99 -14.23 -3.32
CA PHE A 173 -9.42 -14.99 -2.20
C PHE A 173 -9.92 -16.41 -2.24
N ASP A 174 -8.99 -17.35 -2.09
CA ASP A 174 -9.36 -18.75 -1.97
C ASP A 174 -10.07 -18.96 -0.63
N PRO A 175 -11.23 -19.65 -0.61
CA PRO A 175 -11.79 -20.13 0.63
C PRO A 175 -10.81 -21.12 1.25
N PHE A 176 -10.80 -21.18 2.57
CA PHE A 176 -10.01 -22.15 3.30
C PHE A 176 -10.89 -22.91 4.27
N THR A 177 -10.49 -24.13 4.60
CA THR A 177 -11.17 -24.95 5.61
C THR A 177 -10.12 -25.73 6.36
N ILE A 178 -10.05 -25.53 7.67
CA ILE A 178 -9.00 -26.11 8.49
C ILE A 178 -9.48 -27.41 9.11
N GLU A 179 -8.68 -28.44 8.95
CA GLU A 179 -8.76 -29.66 9.74
C GLU A 179 -7.80 -29.59 10.92
N ARG A 180 -8.28 -29.95 12.11
CA ARG A 180 -7.46 -30.04 13.32
C ARG A 180 -6.36 -31.06 13.11
N LYS A 181 -5.13 -30.66 13.38
CA LYS A 181 -3.97 -31.55 13.33
C LYS A 181 -3.13 -31.38 14.59
N ILE A 182 -2.99 -32.46 15.35
CA ILE A 182 -2.11 -32.51 16.52
C ILE A 182 -0.70 -32.85 16.02
N ILE A 183 0.28 -32.05 16.41
CA ILE A 183 1.71 -32.32 16.18
C ILE A 183 2.49 -32.18 17.49
N PRO A 184 3.59 -32.92 17.68
CA PRO A 184 4.50 -32.70 18.80
C PRO A 184 5.14 -31.31 18.75
N SER A 185 5.33 -30.67 19.91
CA SER A 185 5.96 -29.34 19.98
C SER A 185 7.38 -29.31 19.38
N SER A 186 8.10 -30.44 19.39
CA SER A 186 9.42 -30.60 18.75
C SER A 186 9.39 -30.41 17.24
N GLU A 187 8.27 -30.71 16.58
CA GLU A 187 8.12 -30.56 15.13
C GLU A 187 7.81 -29.12 14.71
N ILE A 188 7.33 -28.27 15.62
CA ILE A 188 6.99 -26.87 15.29
C ILE A 188 8.23 -26.10 14.84
N LYS A 189 9.35 -26.25 15.56
CA LYS A 189 10.62 -25.62 15.20
C LYS A 189 11.09 -26.09 13.82
N GLN A 190 11.03 -27.40 13.58
CA GLN A 190 11.40 -27.99 12.28
C GLN A 190 10.49 -27.50 11.15
N PHE A 191 9.19 -27.31 11.41
CA PHE A 191 8.26 -26.72 10.46
C PHE A 191 8.66 -25.28 10.11
N LEU A 192 8.92 -24.43 11.11
CA LEU A 192 9.25 -23.01 10.92
C LEU A 192 10.63 -22.74 10.28
N GLU A 193 11.53 -23.72 10.31
CA GLU A 193 12.88 -23.64 9.72
C GLU A 193 12.93 -24.04 8.24
N LYS A 194 11.85 -24.64 7.70
CA LYS A 194 11.79 -25.03 6.28
C LYS A 194 11.84 -23.79 5.36
N PRO A 195 12.74 -23.73 4.35
CA PRO A 195 12.93 -22.53 3.51
C PRO A 195 11.69 -22.09 2.71
N TRP A 196 10.81 -23.04 2.38
CA TRP A 196 9.57 -22.78 1.64
C TRP A 196 8.42 -22.33 2.53
N ILE A 197 8.55 -22.42 3.86
CA ILE A 197 7.54 -21.90 4.79
C ILE A 197 7.68 -20.38 4.86
N LYS A 198 6.62 -19.71 4.44
CA LYS A 198 6.49 -18.25 4.54
C LYS A 198 5.83 -17.90 5.86
N LYS A 199 6.14 -16.70 6.35
CA LYS A 199 5.62 -16.14 7.60
C LYS A 199 4.96 -14.82 7.28
N ALA A 200 3.81 -14.60 7.90
CA ALA A 200 3.05 -13.37 7.83
C ALA A 200 2.65 -12.98 9.25
N ILE A 201 2.45 -11.69 9.46
CA ILE A 201 2.01 -11.17 10.75
C ILE A 201 0.98 -10.08 10.47
N LYS A 202 -0.07 -10.07 11.27
CA LYS A 202 -0.93 -8.93 11.47
C LYS A 202 -0.79 -8.49 12.92
N SER A 203 -0.52 -7.20 13.09
CA SER A 203 -0.28 -6.56 14.39
C SER A 203 -1.18 -5.34 14.47
N ILE A 204 -2.00 -5.28 15.52
CA ILE A 204 -2.98 -4.20 15.73
C ILE A 204 -2.88 -3.64 17.14
N GLY A 205 -3.27 -2.39 17.29
CA GLY A 205 -3.52 -1.72 18.56
C GLY A 205 -4.96 -1.21 18.62
N ILE A 206 -5.50 -1.09 19.83
CA ILE A 206 -6.86 -0.60 20.06
C ILE A 206 -6.78 0.79 20.69
N GLY A 207 -7.17 1.81 19.93
CA GLY A 207 -7.20 3.21 20.34
C GLY A 207 -8.44 3.53 21.16
N THR A 208 -8.41 3.15 22.44
CA THR A 208 -9.43 3.51 23.43
C THR A 208 -8.81 4.30 24.57
N ASP A 209 -9.55 5.27 25.10
CA ASP A 209 -9.13 6.03 26.28
C ASP A 209 -9.26 5.19 27.57
N SER A 210 -10.02 4.10 27.53
CA SER A 210 -10.14 3.11 28.60
C SER A 210 -8.91 2.19 28.69
N GLN A 211 -8.65 1.67 29.89
CA GLN A 211 -7.61 0.67 30.10
C GLN A 211 -7.98 -0.63 29.40
N LEU A 212 -7.08 -1.12 28.56
CA LEU A 212 -7.23 -2.35 27.80
C LEU A 212 -7.11 -3.58 28.72
N ASP A 213 -8.13 -4.44 28.73
CA ASP A 213 -8.04 -5.75 29.37
C ASP A 213 -7.35 -6.73 28.42
N GLU A 214 -6.02 -6.82 28.55
CA GLU A 214 -5.19 -7.70 27.73
C GLU A 214 -5.54 -9.18 27.89
N ASN A 215 -6.07 -9.61 29.04
CA ASN A 215 -6.48 -11.01 29.24
C ASN A 215 -7.74 -11.31 28.42
N ASN A 216 -8.71 -10.40 28.46
CA ASN A 216 -9.90 -10.51 27.63
C ASN A 216 -9.53 -10.56 26.14
N PHE A 217 -8.70 -9.63 25.63
CA PHE A 217 -8.27 -9.69 24.23
C PHE A 217 -7.55 -10.99 23.89
N PHE A 218 -6.70 -11.48 24.78
CA PHE A 218 -6.02 -12.76 24.59
C PHE A 218 -7.00 -13.92 24.50
N GLU A 219 -8.06 -13.95 25.33
CA GLU A 219 -9.13 -14.95 25.22
C GLU A 219 -9.90 -14.85 23.89
N GLN A 220 -10.22 -13.64 23.45
CA GLN A 220 -10.98 -13.42 22.20
C GLN A 220 -10.19 -13.88 20.97
N ILE A 221 -8.90 -13.52 20.86
CA ILE A 221 -8.10 -13.95 19.70
C ILE A 221 -7.90 -15.47 19.66
N ASN A 222 -7.81 -16.12 20.82
CA ASN A 222 -7.76 -17.59 20.90
C ASN A 222 -9.06 -18.22 20.42
N LYS A 223 -10.21 -17.70 20.91
CA LYS A 223 -11.54 -18.17 20.52
C LYS A 223 -11.77 -18.10 19.02
N ILE A 224 -11.31 -17.03 18.36
CA ILE A 224 -11.39 -16.87 16.90
C ILE A 224 -10.67 -18.01 16.18
N VAL A 225 -9.46 -18.35 16.61
CA VAL A 225 -8.64 -19.41 16.00
C VAL A 225 -9.26 -20.79 16.25
N GLU A 226 -9.75 -21.05 17.47
CA GLU A 226 -10.43 -22.31 17.83
C GLU A 226 -11.75 -22.50 17.07
N THR A 227 -12.51 -21.43 16.87
CA THR A 227 -13.76 -21.45 16.08
C THR A 227 -13.50 -21.74 14.60
N ASN A 228 -12.31 -21.41 14.11
CA ASN A 228 -11.83 -21.81 12.78
C ASN A 228 -11.12 -23.18 12.78
N ASN A 229 -11.44 -24.03 13.77
CA ASN A 229 -11.07 -25.44 13.82
C ASN A 229 -9.57 -25.73 13.84
N PHE A 230 -8.76 -24.80 14.33
CA PHE A 230 -7.36 -25.09 14.62
C PHE A 230 -7.22 -25.88 15.92
N GLN A 231 -6.18 -26.70 16.01
CA GLN A 231 -5.80 -27.41 17.22
C GLN A 231 -4.88 -26.53 18.08
N LEU A 232 -5.26 -26.26 19.33
CA LEU A 232 -4.38 -25.64 20.32
C LEU A 232 -3.25 -26.62 20.69
N LEU A 233 -2.00 -26.17 20.59
CA LEU A 233 -0.80 -26.92 20.95
C LEU A 233 -0.19 -26.45 22.27
N VAL A 234 -0.07 -25.13 22.45
CA VAL A 234 0.53 -24.51 23.63
C VAL A 234 -0.27 -23.26 23.98
N LYS A 235 -0.58 -23.07 25.27
CA LYS A 235 -1.16 -21.83 25.80
C LYS A 235 -0.40 -21.43 27.06
N ASP A 236 0.29 -20.31 26.99
CA ASP A 236 0.95 -19.68 28.13
C ASP A 236 0.14 -18.43 28.50
N GLN A 237 -0.60 -18.52 29.60
CA GLN A 237 -1.45 -17.43 30.09
C GLN A 237 -0.62 -16.26 30.63
N ASN A 238 0.55 -16.52 31.22
CA ASN A 238 1.38 -15.48 31.83
C ASN A 238 2.00 -14.58 30.77
N ASN A 239 2.53 -15.19 29.72
CA ASN A 239 3.11 -14.49 28.58
C ASN A 239 2.08 -14.14 27.50
N LYS A 240 0.80 -14.46 27.72
CA LYS A 240 -0.32 -14.23 26.79
C LYS A 240 0.03 -14.65 25.36
N ILE A 241 0.53 -15.86 25.21
CA ILE A 241 0.90 -16.44 23.90
C ILE A 241 0.26 -17.82 23.72
N SER A 242 -0.25 -18.11 22.53
CA SER A 242 -0.87 -19.39 22.19
C SER A 242 -0.53 -19.82 20.79
N TRP A 243 -0.32 -21.12 20.62
CA TRP A 243 0.18 -21.73 19.40
C TRP A 243 -0.84 -22.74 18.92
N PHE A 244 -1.20 -22.65 17.65
CA PHE A 244 -2.25 -23.41 17.03
C PHE A 244 -1.78 -24.01 15.72
N TYR A 245 -2.27 -25.21 15.39
CA TYR A 245 -1.88 -25.91 14.18
C TYR A 245 -3.06 -26.58 13.50
N GLY A 246 -2.98 -26.68 12.18
CA GLY A 246 -4.00 -27.32 11.36
C GLY A 246 -3.52 -27.52 9.93
N THR A 247 -4.33 -28.22 9.15
CA THR A 247 -4.11 -28.41 7.73
C THR A 247 -5.27 -27.78 6.98
N ASP A 248 -4.99 -26.91 6.02
CA ASP A 248 -6.02 -26.43 5.10
C ASP A 248 -6.38 -27.55 4.11
N LEU A 249 -7.65 -27.95 4.12
CA LEU A 249 -8.19 -29.00 3.28
C LEU A 249 -8.24 -28.62 1.80
N VAL A 250 -8.28 -27.32 1.48
CA VAL A 250 -8.36 -26.84 0.09
C VAL A 250 -7.00 -26.96 -0.59
N SER A 251 -5.94 -26.44 0.03
CA SER A 251 -4.59 -26.46 -0.52
C SER A 251 -3.74 -27.66 -0.07
N GLY A 252 -4.23 -28.44 0.91
CA GLY A 252 -3.51 -29.54 1.54
C GLY A 252 -2.26 -29.08 2.32
N LYS A 253 -2.17 -27.80 2.68
CA LYS A 253 -0.98 -27.22 3.32
C LYS A 253 -1.20 -27.05 4.80
N ASP A 254 -0.16 -27.40 5.56
CA ASP A 254 -0.11 -27.16 6.99
C ASP A 254 0.03 -25.67 7.30
N VAL A 255 -0.57 -25.26 8.41
CA VAL A 255 -0.57 -23.88 8.92
C VAL A 255 -0.31 -23.88 10.42
N LEU A 256 0.63 -23.05 10.84
CA LEU A 256 0.81 -22.66 12.24
C LEU A 256 0.28 -21.25 12.44
N ILE A 257 -0.50 -21.02 13.49
CA ILE A 257 -0.92 -19.70 13.97
C ILE A 257 -0.37 -19.51 15.37
N ILE A 258 0.25 -18.36 15.62
CA ILE A 258 0.67 -17.92 16.96
C ILE A 258 -0.11 -16.64 17.26
N CYS A 259 -0.85 -16.65 18.35
CA CYS A 259 -1.57 -15.51 18.88
C CYS A 259 -0.82 -14.96 20.08
N GLN A 260 -0.64 -13.65 20.16
CA GLN A 260 -0.07 -13.02 21.34
C GLN A 260 -0.65 -11.63 21.65
N VAL A 261 -0.70 -11.28 22.93
CA VAL A 261 -1.01 -9.94 23.41
C VAL A 261 0.15 -9.45 24.28
N LEU A 262 0.81 -8.39 23.84
CA LEU A 262 2.11 -7.93 24.33
C LEU A 262 2.17 -6.42 24.10
N ASP A 263 2.73 -5.64 25.01
CA ASP A 263 3.03 -4.21 24.80
C ASP A 263 1.86 -3.41 24.17
N ARG A 264 0.63 -3.63 24.67
CA ARG A 264 -0.62 -3.01 24.19
C ARG A 264 -0.97 -3.30 22.73
N LYS A 265 -0.38 -4.33 22.13
CA LYS A 265 -0.69 -4.80 20.78
C LYS A 265 -1.15 -6.25 20.78
N ILE A 266 -1.93 -6.57 19.76
CA ILE A 266 -2.53 -7.88 19.50
C ILE A 266 -1.96 -8.37 18.19
N GLU A 267 -1.43 -9.60 18.18
CA GLU A 267 -0.74 -10.14 17.01
C GLU A 267 -1.21 -11.56 16.66
N TRP A 268 -1.42 -11.76 15.36
CA TRP A 268 -1.51 -13.08 14.75
C TRP A 268 -0.31 -13.27 13.84
N LEU A 269 0.54 -14.22 14.17
CA LEU A 269 1.63 -14.67 13.31
C LEU A 269 1.19 -15.97 12.65
N ALA A 270 1.26 -16.04 11.33
CA ALA A 270 0.85 -17.20 10.56
C ALA A 270 2.03 -17.73 9.74
N ALA A 271 2.16 -19.05 9.64
CA ALA A 271 3.20 -19.69 8.85
C ALA A 271 2.67 -20.88 8.04
N SER A 272 2.96 -20.89 6.74
CA SER A 272 2.56 -21.95 5.80
C SER A 272 3.42 -21.90 4.54
N SER A 273 3.41 -22.99 3.77
CA SER A 273 3.98 -22.99 2.42
C SER A 273 3.11 -22.27 1.39
N ASN A 274 1.83 -21.99 1.71
CA ASN A 274 0.92 -21.25 0.85
C ASN A 274 0.74 -19.81 1.36
N PRO A 275 1.37 -18.80 0.73
CA PRO A 275 1.27 -17.43 1.19
C PRO A 275 -0.09 -16.77 0.90
N HIS A 276 -0.85 -17.23 -0.09
CA HIS A 276 -2.22 -16.74 -0.33
C HIS A 276 -3.15 -17.13 0.82
N LEU A 277 -3.02 -18.37 1.30
CA LEU A 277 -3.74 -18.85 2.49
C LEU A 277 -3.43 -18.01 3.74
N LEU A 278 -2.18 -17.56 3.92
CA LEU A 278 -1.82 -16.69 5.05
C LEU A 278 -2.57 -15.35 5.01
N ILE A 279 -2.68 -14.75 3.82
CA ILE A 279 -3.43 -13.52 3.63
C ILE A 279 -4.90 -13.77 3.99
N SER A 280 -5.53 -14.79 3.41
CA SER A 280 -6.94 -15.12 3.69
C SER A 280 -7.20 -15.36 5.18
N LEU A 281 -6.35 -16.14 5.85
CA LEU A 281 -6.49 -16.44 7.28
C LEU A 281 -6.41 -15.17 8.14
N LEU A 282 -5.36 -14.37 7.93
CA LEU A 282 -5.11 -13.19 8.74
C LEU A 282 -6.19 -12.11 8.54
N THR A 283 -6.67 -11.94 7.31
CA THR A 283 -7.82 -11.07 7.03
C THR A 283 -9.07 -11.57 7.75
N LYS A 284 -9.39 -12.86 7.67
CA LYS A 284 -10.57 -13.41 8.35
C LYS A 284 -10.49 -13.21 9.86
N PHE A 285 -9.32 -13.40 10.46
CA PHE A 285 -9.16 -13.28 11.90
C PHE A 285 -9.30 -11.84 12.36
N ILE A 286 -8.74 -10.87 11.63
CA ILE A 286 -8.96 -9.46 11.90
C ILE A 286 -10.44 -9.11 11.79
N THR A 287 -11.10 -9.47 10.68
CA THR A 287 -12.51 -9.07 10.47
C THR A 287 -13.45 -9.70 11.50
N MET A 288 -13.19 -10.96 11.89
CA MET A 288 -13.90 -11.60 13.00
C MET A 288 -13.65 -10.87 14.32
N PHE A 289 -12.40 -10.48 14.58
CA PHE A 289 -12.04 -9.74 15.79
C PHE A 289 -12.73 -8.38 15.85
N GLU A 290 -12.63 -7.57 14.78
CA GLU A 290 -13.27 -6.25 14.66
C GLU A 290 -14.78 -6.36 14.96
N LYS A 291 -15.44 -7.32 14.30
CA LYS A 291 -16.86 -7.58 14.48
C LYS A 291 -17.20 -7.99 15.92
N ASP A 292 -16.44 -8.92 16.50
CA ASP A 292 -16.67 -9.38 17.88
C ASP A 292 -16.45 -8.23 18.88
N MET A 293 -15.45 -7.38 18.67
CA MET A 293 -15.15 -6.25 19.56
C MET A 293 -16.27 -5.20 19.55
N ILE A 294 -16.85 -4.93 18.37
CA ILE A 294 -18.00 -4.04 18.22
C ILE A 294 -19.25 -4.64 18.89
N ILE A 295 -19.54 -5.92 18.62
CA ILE A 295 -20.72 -6.61 19.19
C ILE A 295 -20.65 -6.65 20.73
N LEU A 296 -19.45 -6.85 21.28
CA LEU A 296 -19.21 -6.86 22.72
C LEU A 296 -19.16 -5.45 23.34
N GLY A 297 -19.25 -4.38 22.53
CA GLY A 297 -19.17 -2.99 22.98
C GLY A 297 -17.80 -2.59 23.53
N GLN A 298 -16.74 -3.30 23.13
CA GLN A 298 -15.36 -2.98 23.55
C GLN A 298 -14.77 -1.84 22.70
N ILE A 299 -15.24 -1.71 21.46
CA ILE A 299 -15.00 -0.58 20.57
C ILE A 299 -16.34 -0.14 19.96
N GLU A 300 -16.43 1.12 19.58
CA GLU A 300 -17.58 1.74 18.91
C GLU A 300 -17.55 1.49 17.41
N SER A 301 -16.35 1.48 16.80
CA SER A 301 -16.17 1.30 15.36
C SER A 301 -14.81 0.70 15.01
N GLU A 302 -14.67 0.24 13.77
CA GLU A 302 -13.42 -0.28 13.19
C GLU A 302 -12.30 0.77 13.17
N GLU A 303 -12.63 2.06 13.19
CA GLU A 303 -11.65 3.17 13.20
C GLU A 303 -10.80 3.20 14.49
N GLN A 304 -11.25 2.52 15.54
CA GLN A 304 -10.48 2.38 16.77
C GLN A 304 -9.40 1.29 16.68
N ILE A 305 -9.33 0.54 15.58
CA ILE A 305 -8.32 -0.49 15.36
C ILE A 305 -7.24 0.03 14.42
N TYR A 306 -6.01 0.05 14.93
CA TYR A 306 -4.85 0.63 14.23
C TYR A 306 -3.87 -0.48 13.85
N THR A 307 -3.54 -0.57 12.56
CA THR A 307 -2.47 -1.48 12.09
C THR A 307 -1.10 -0.96 12.53
N LEU A 308 -0.27 -1.83 13.11
CA LEU A 308 1.05 -1.50 13.65
C LEU A 308 2.17 -1.82 12.67
N GLU A 309 2.11 -1.18 11.51
CA GLU A 309 3.16 -1.26 10.49
C GLU A 309 3.83 0.12 10.31
N CYS A 310 5.14 0.11 10.09
CA CYS A 310 5.87 1.31 9.69
C CYS A 310 5.37 1.77 8.31
N LYS A 311 4.87 2.99 8.21
CA LYS A 311 4.35 3.59 6.96
C LYS A 311 5.39 3.63 5.84
N TYR A 312 6.67 3.71 6.20
CA TYR A 312 7.79 3.72 5.25
C TYR A 312 8.23 2.31 4.84
N CYS A 313 8.72 1.50 5.78
CA CYS A 313 9.35 0.21 5.46
C CYS A 313 8.45 -1.03 5.68
N GLY A 314 7.24 -0.87 6.22
CA GLY A 314 6.27 -1.95 6.42
C GLY A 314 6.65 -2.92 7.55
N ASN A 315 7.65 -2.57 8.35
CA ASN A 315 8.08 -3.37 9.48
C ASN A 315 7.11 -3.22 10.65
N ILE A 316 6.88 -4.30 11.40
CA ILE A 316 5.98 -4.27 12.56
C ILE A 316 6.58 -3.43 13.68
N LEU A 317 5.74 -2.59 14.29
CA LEU A 317 6.15 -1.72 15.38
C LEU A 317 6.28 -2.51 16.69
N ALA A 318 7.17 -2.03 17.57
CA ALA A 318 7.49 -2.74 18.80
C ALA A 318 6.32 -2.79 19.79
N TYR A 319 5.55 -1.70 19.90
CA TYR A 319 4.42 -1.55 20.82
C TYR A 319 3.35 -0.62 20.22
N PHE A 320 2.15 -0.60 20.81
CA PHE A 320 1.13 0.39 20.47
C PHE A 320 1.27 1.67 21.33
N PRO A 321 1.61 2.83 20.73
CA PRO A 321 1.82 4.06 21.50
C PRO A 321 0.52 4.61 22.11
N LEU A 322 0.66 5.53 23.07
CA LEU A 322 -0.48 6.32 23.56
C LEU A 322 -0.90 7.36 22.50
N LYS A 323 -2.13 7.87 22.63
CA LYS A 323 -2.67 8.91 21.75
C LYS A 323 -1.72 10.10 21.62
N GLY A 324 -1.49 10.55 20.39
CA GLY A 324 -0.60 11.65 20.03
C GLY A 324 0.89 11.36 20.23
N LYS A 325 1.30 10.16 20.67
CA LYS A 325 2.72 9.81 20.84
C LYS A 325 3.30 9.21 19.57
N SER A 326 4.52 9.63 19.25
CA SER A 326 5.30 9.05 18.17
C SER A 326 5.94 7.72 18.58
N ILE A 327 6.24 6.91 17.58
CA ILE A 327 7.01 5.68 17.69
C ILE A 327 8.00 5.60 16.53
N GLU A 328 9.23 5.18 16.83
CA GLU A 328 10.28 5.00 15.85
C GLU A 328 10.34 3.55 15.37
N CYS A 329 10.42 3.36 14.05
CA CYS A 329 10.62 2.04 13.47
C CYS A 329 12.08 1.58 13.64
N HIS A 330 12.31 0.53 14.43
CA HIS A 330 13.64 -0.04 14.68
C HIS A 330 14.42 -0.51 13.42
N LYS A 331 13.74 -0.68 12.27
CA LYS A 331 14.37 -1.13 11.03
C LYS A 331 14.86 0.01 10.13
N CYS A 332 14.19 1.16 10.16
CA CYS A 332 14.48 2.26 9.24
C CYS A 332 14.51 3.64 9.91
N ASN A 333 14.38 3.69 11.23
CA ASN A 333 14.41 4.89 12.08
C ASN A 333 13.38 5.96 11.69
N TYR A 334 12.30 5.54 11.00
CA TYR A 334 11.22 6.43 10.63
C TYR A 334 10.30 6.63 11.84
N GLU A 335 10.13 7.88 12.24
CA GLU A 335 9.23 8.29 13.32
C GLU A 335 7.82 8.57 12.77
N GLN A 336 6.81 8.01 13.44
CA GLN A 336 5.41 8.17 13.03
C GLN A 336 4.46 8.24 14.23
N ILE A 337 3.37 8.98 14.06
CA ILE A 337 2.22 8.92 14.97
C ILE A 337 1.21 7.93 14.39
N VAL A 338 0.81 6.95 15.22
CA VAL A 338 -0.13 5.89 14.83
C VAL A 338 -1.56 6.25 15.23
N TRP A 339 -1.75 6.70 16.48
CA TRP A 339 -3.03 7.11 17.04
C TRP A 339 -2.98 8.62 17.32
N ASN A 340 -3.77 9.41 16.58
CA ASN A 340 -3.81 10.88 16.69
C ASN A 340 -4.76 11.35 17.79
#